data_AF-A0A967RBY5-F1
#
_entry.id   AF-A0A967RBY5-F1
#
_cell.length_a   1.000
_cell.length_b   1.000
_cell.length_c   1.000
_cell.angle_alpha   90.00
_cell.angle_beta   90.00
_cell.angle_gamma   90.00
#
_symmetry.space_group_name_H-M   'P 1'
#
loop_
_entity.id
_entity.type
_entity.pdbx_description
1 polymer ?
#
loop_
_entity_poly.entity_id
_entity_poly.type
_entity_poly.pdbx_seq_one_letter_code
_entity_poly.pdbx_strand_id
1 'polypeptide(L)' 'MKNIKITLILAALFLMNAAAFAQDDVLPAKPYMGRLFITNGTVHVGNGSVIDKATIEVNNGKIVAIHTTE' A
#
# COMPACT_ATOMS: atom_id res chain seq x y z
N MET A 1 47.78 -13.50 -23.55
CA MET A 1 46.43 -14.09 -23.35
C MET A 1 45.75 -13.67 -22.05
N LYS A 2 46.46 -13.42 -20.94
CA LYS A 2 45.85 -13.03 -19.65
C LYS A 2 44.99 -11.75 -19.73
N ASN A 3 45.48 -10.74 -20.43
CA ASN A 3 44.81 -9.44 -20.54
C ASN A 3 43.54 -9.50 -21.40
N ILE A 4 43.53 -10.34 -22.45
CA ILE A 4 42.37 -10.48 -23.34
C ILE A 4 41.18 -11.14 -22.64
N LYS A 5 41.45 -12.08 -21.73
CA LYS A 5 40.43 -12.72 -20.89
C LYS A 5 39.79 -11.70 -19.93
N ILE A 6 40.60 -10.84 -19.35
CA ILE A 6 40.12 -9.77 -18.45
C ILE A 6 39.24 -8.79 -19.23
N THR A 7 39.65 -8.38 -20.43
CA THR A 7 38.84 -7.49 -21.29
C THR A 7 37.49 -8.12 -21.65
N LEU A 8 37.45 -9.41 -21.98
CA LEU A 8 36.20 -10.12 -22.28
C LEU A 8 35.26 -10.21 -21.08
N ILE A 9 35.79 -10.46 -19.88
CA ILE A 9 35.01 -10.50 -18.65
C ILE A 9 34.40 -9.13 -18.34
N LEU A 10 35.18 -8.05 -18.49
CA LEU A 10 34.70 -6.69 -18.26
C LEU A 10 33.62 -6.27 -19.27
N ALA A 11 33.77 -6.65 -20.54
CA ALA A 11 32.76 -6.41 -21.57
C ALA A 11 31.44 -7.15 -21.28
N ALA A 12 31.51 -8.40 -20.82
CA ALA A 12 30.34 -9.17 -20.43
C ALA A 12 29.62 -8.53 -19.23
N LEU A 13 30.36 -8.09 -18.21
CA LEU A 13 29.79 -7.40 -17.03
C LEU A 13 29.13 -6.08 -17.40
N PHE A 14 29.69 -5.32 -18.35
CA PHE A 14 29.10 -4.07 -18.83
C PHE A 14 27.75 -4.31 -19.52
N LEU A 15 27.63 -5.35 -20.34
CA LEU A 15 26.39 -5.71 -21.04
C LEU A 15 25.27 -6.14 -20.08
N MET A 16 25.61 -6.72 -18.92
CA MET A 16 24.62 -7.12 -17.91
C MET A 16 23.95 -5.94 -17.19
N ASN A 17 24.57 -4.75 -17.18
CA ASN A 17 24.00 -3.55 -16.56
C ASN A 17 22.90 -2.89 -17.42
N ALA A 18 22.79 -3.24 -18.70
CA ALA A 18 21.78 -2.67 -19.61
C ALA A 18 20.35 -3.18 -19.34
N ALA A 19 20.19 -4.21 -18.49
CA ALA A 19 18.90 -4.82 -18.16
C ALA A 19 18.41 -4.51 -16.73
N ALA A 20 19.08 -3.58 -16.01
CA ALA A 20 18.65 -3.14 -14.69
C ALA A 20 17.49 -2.13 -14.83
N PHE A 21 16.26 -2.63 -14.88
CA PHE A 21 15.07 -1.79 -14.74
C PHE A 21 14.88 -1.47 -13.25
N ALA A 22 14.67 -0.19 -12.92
CA ALA A 22 14.21 0.19 -11.59
C ALA A 22 12.82 -0.42 -11.33
N GLN A 23 12.48 -0.64 -10.05
CA GLN A 23 11.10 -0.96 -9.69
C GLN A 23 10.20 0.17 -10.18
N ASP A 24 9.05 -0.20 -10.75
CA ASP A 24 8.03 0.77 -11.16
C ASP A 24 7.63 1.64 -9.96
N ASP A 25 7.27 2.89 -10.21
CA ASP A 25 6.85 3.80 -9.14
C ASP A 25 5.57 3.24 -8.50
N VAL A 26 5.63 2.87 -7.22
CA VAL A 26 4.41 2.54 -6.46
C VAL A 26 3.65 3.84 -6.20
N LEU A 27 2.75 4.18 -7.12
CA LEU A 27 1.90 5.35 -6.98
C LEU A 27 0.89 5.15 -5.82
N PRO A 28 0.55 6.22 -5.08
CA PRO A 28 -0.51 6.15 -4.09
C PRO A 28 -1.81 5.63 -4.69
N ALA A 29 -2.55 4.84 -3.90
CA ALA A 29 -3.90 4.46 -4.28
C ALA A 29 -4.77 5.71 -4.50
N LYS A 30 -5.65 5.66 -5.51
CA LYS A 30 -6.63 6.73 -5.76
C LYS A 30 -7.51 6.94 -4.51
N PRO A 31 -8.01 8.16 -4.26
CA PRO A 31 -8.97 8.40 -3.20
C PRO A 31 -10.16 7.44 -3.30
N TYR A 32 -10.58 6.90 -2.16
CA TYR A 32 -11.79 6.09 -2.10
C TYR A 32 -13.02 6.99 -2.26
N MET A 33 -13.77 6.83 -3.35
CA MET A 33 -14.96 7.63 -3.70
C MET A 33 -16.27 6.84 -3.58
N GLY A 34 -16.25 5.71 -2.84
CA GLY A 34 -17.41 4.84 -2.64
C GLY A 34 -18.07 5.02 -1.27
N ARG A 35 -19.09 4.18 -1.04
CA ARG A 35 -19.71 3.99 0.28
C ARG A 35 -19.34 2.61 0.83
N LEU A 36 -18.82 2.58 2.05
CA LEU A 36 -18.35 1.38 2.75
C LEU A 36 -19.02 1.30 4.13
N PHE A 37 -19.37 0.09 4.55
CA PHE A 37 -19.84 -0.20 5.90
C PHE A 37 -18.91 -1.23 6.56
N ILE A 38 -18.40 -0.90 7.76
CA ILE A 38 -17.67 -1.83 8.62
C ILE A 38 -18.63 -2.25 9.72
N THR A 39 -19.15 -3.47 9.67
CA THR A 39 -20.22 -3.95 10.55
C THR A 39 -19.69 -4.79 11.71
N ASN A 40 -20.42 -4.79 12.83
CA ASN A 40 -20.14 -5.62 14.02
C ASN A 40 -18.72 -5.46 14.57
N GLY A 41 -18.19 -4.23 14.53
CA GLY A 41 -16.87 -3.90 15.06
C GLY A 41 -16.92 -3.37 16.50
N THR A 42 -15.80 -3.50 17.21
CA THR A 42 -15.57 -2.76 18.46
C THR A 42 -14.76 -1.49 18.16
N VAL A 43 -15.29 -0.33 18.53
CA VAL A 43 -14.71 0.98 18.24
C VAL A 43 -14.12 1.57 19.50
N HIS A 44 -12.82 1.85 19.48
CA HIS A 44 -12.14 2.64 20.49
C HIS A 44 -12.10 4.10 20.05
N VAL A 45 -12.83 4.97 20.77
CA VAL A 45 -12.95 6.38 20.43
C VAL A 45 -11.87 7.18 21.17
N GLY A 46 -11.34 8.24 20.53
CA GLY A 46 -10.27 9.08 21.11
C GLY A 46 -10.65 9.83 22.39
N ASN A 47 -11.93 9.83 22.78
CA ASN A 47 -12.41 10.34 24.08
C ASN A 47 -12.39 9.28 25.20
N GLY A 48 -11.87 8.08 24.93
CA GLY A 48 -11.78 6.98 25.90
C GLY A 48 -13.01 6.07 25.96
N SER A 49 -14.08 6.36 25.23
CA SER A 49 -15.25 5.48 25.13
C SER A 49 -14.97 4.27 24.24
N VAL A 50 -15.57 3.13 24.59
CA VAL A 50 -15.58 1.91 23.78
C VAL A 50 -17.01 1.61 23.36
N ILE A 51 -17.22 1.35 22.07
CA ILE A 51 -18.53 1.02 21.49
C ILE A 51 -18.44 -0.39 20.91
N ASP A 52 -19.20 -1.32 21.49
CA ASP A 52 -19.30 -2.69 20.97
C ASP A 52 -20.39 -2.81 19.90
N LYS A 53 -20.21 -3.76 18.98
CA LYS A 53 -21.16 -4.11 17.90
C LYS A 53 -21.59 -2.90 17.05
N ALA A 54 -20.66 -2.00 16.77
CA ALA A 54 -20.90 -0.82 15.95
C ALA A 54 -20.87 -1.15 14.45
N THR A 55 -21.58 -0.34 13.68
CA THR A 55 -21.42 -0.26 12.22
C THR A 55 -20.90 1.13 11.84
N ILE A 56 -19.72 1.21 11.22
CA ILE A 56 -19.10 2.46 10.75
C ILE A 56 -19.45 2.66 9.28
N GLU A 57 -20.06 3.80 8.95
CA GLU A 57 -20.30 4.22 7.57
C GLU A 57 -19.20 5.18 7.10
N VAL A 58 -18.56 4.82 6.00
CA VAL A 58 -17.55 5.63 5.31
C VAL A 58 -18.09 6.04 3.95
N ASN A 59 -18.04 7.33 3.65
CA ASN A 59 -18.41 7.88 2.35
C ASN A 59 -17.30 8.79 1.84
N ASN A 60 -16.84 8.58 0.61
CA ASN A 60 -15.75 9.34 -0.02
C ASN A 60 -14.50 9.44 0.88
N GLY A 61 -14.15 8.34 1.54
CA GLY A 61 -12.96 8.24 2.39
C GLY A 61 -13.09 8.91 3.77
N LYS A 62 -14.30 9.38 4.16
CA LYS A 62 -14.55 9.97 5.47
C LYS A 62 -15.58 9.16 6.25
N ILE A 63 -15.39 9.05 7.56
CA ILE A 63 -16.41 8.51 8.46
C ILE A 63 -17.55 9.52 8.52
N VAL A 64 -18.77 9.11 8.17
CA VAL A 64 -19.96 9.96 8.16
C VAL A 64 -20.96 9.60 9.24
N ALA A 65 -20.96 8.35 9.71
CA ALA A 65 -21.80 7.90 10.81
C ALA A 65 -21.19 6.70 11.54
N ILE A 66 -21.55 6.56 12.82
CA ILE A 66 -21.33 5.36 13.62
C ILE A 66 -22.70 4.95 14.16
N HIS A 67 -23.16 3.77 13.77
CA HIS A 67 -24.44 3.19 14.20
C HIS A 67 -24.18 2.17 15.30
N THR A 68 -24.99 2.14 16.34
CA THR A 68 -24.96 1.11 17.38
C THR A 68 -26.15 0.19 17.23
N THR A 69 -25.93 -1.11 17.40
CA THR A 69 -27.04 -2.05 17.52
C THR A 69 -27.44 -2.04 19.00
N GLU A 70 -28.59 -1.47 19.35
CA GLU A 70 -29.14 -1.57 20.72
C GLU A 70 -29.31 -3.04 21.15
#